data_AF-A0AAN8EN18-F1
#
_entry.id   AF-A0AAN8EN18-F1
#
_cell.length_a   1.000
_cell.length_b   1.000
_cell.length_c   1.000
_cell.angle_alpha   90.00
_cell.angle_beta   90.00
_cell.angle_gamma   90.00
#
_symmetry.space_group_name_H-M   'P 1'
#
loop_
_entity.id
_entity.type
_entity.pdbx_description
1 polymer ?
#
loop_
_entity_poly.entity_id
_entity_poly.type
_entity_poly.pdbx_seq_one_letter_code
_entity_poly.pdbx_strand_id
1 'polypeptide(L)'
;MATSNDTSTDVPSGSRGDDAPKPPLAIVFTDIVKSTAMWEKDSSAMSEAMFIHDSLIRDLSNIHGGYEVKQNGDGFMIAFQSAVSALNFCLDVQIKLQEQDWPEALLELEPGKPVVEDESENDGQGEAQRTVLWKGLRLRMSTHFGEPVCKWNEVIQRMDFLGPAVNRAARFISACEGGQIVVSEEFLAELKTARRDTVGEDGLISVNAQAESAGCLELGLEELQSEKMLGDVVDTRFEVRLLGERHFKGVSEDQKLFFIVPKLLHGRLNYFPRHMYVQPSKGNLTG
;
A
#
# COMPACT_ATOMS: atom_id res chain seq x y z
N MET A 1 -40.27 -22.21 51.30
CA MET A 1 -38.99 -21.74 50.72
C MET A 1 -39.19 -21.60 49.23
N ALA A 2 -39.33 -20.35 48.79
CA ALA A 2 -39.24 -19.87 47.41
C ALA A 2 -37.85 -20.18 46.82
N THR A 3 -37.57 -20.29 45.53
CA THR A 3 -38.31 -20.20 44.26
C THR A 3 -37.34 -20.78 43.21
N SER A 4 -37.85 -21.57 42.28
CA SER A 4 -37.24 -21.80 40.97
C SER A 4 -37.05 -20.47 40.24
N ASN A 5 -35.87 -20.20 39.71
CA ASN A 5 -35.75 -19.38 38.51
C ASN A 5 -34.52 -19.79 37.70
N ASP A 6 -34.86 -20.47 36.62
CA ASP A 6 -34.14 -20.61 35.37
C ASP A 6 -33.87 -19.22 34.79
N THR A 7 -32.60 -18.91 34.53
CA THR A 7 -32.20 -17.87 33.60
C THR A 7 -30.93 -18.34 32.91
N SER A 8 -31.09 -19.32 32.02
CA SER A 8 -30.33 -19.35 30.77
C SER A 8 -30.57 -18.02 30.04
N THR A 9 -29.63 -17.09 30.13
CA THR A 9 -29.63 -15.94 29.23
C THR A 9 -29.07 -16.41 27.89
N ASP A 10 -29.97 -16.85 27.02
CA ASP A 10 -29.73 -16.99 25.59
C ASP A 10 -29.11 -15.68 25.07
N VAL A 11 -27.88 -15.79 24.57
CA VAL A 11 -27.24 -14.74 23.79
C VAL A 11 -28.04 -14.63 22.49
N PRO A 12 -28.58 -13.45 22.11
CA PRO A 12 -29.23 -13.29 20.82
C PRO A 12 -28.19 -13.50 19.72
N SER A 13 -28.35 -14.59 18.97
CA SER A 13 -27.63 -14.91 17.74
C SER A 13 -28.06 -13.96 16.62
N GLY A 14 -27.49 -12.76 16.63
CA GLY A 14 -27.44 -11.86 15.48
C GLY A 14 -25.98 -11.51 15.24
N SER A 15 -25.46 -11.89 14.07
CA SER A 15 -24.07 -11.80 13.61
C SER A 15 -23.52 -10.36 13.60
N ARG A 16 -23.20 -9.83 14.77
CA ARG A 16 -22.56 -8.52 14.94
C ARG A 16 -21.07 -8.67 14.69
N GLY A 17 -20.60 -8.23 13.51
CA GLY A 17 -19.19 -8.24 13.12
C GLY A 17 -18.72 -9.41 12.25
N ASP A 18 -19.63 -10.21 11.69
CA ASP A 18 -19.26 -11.36 10.83
C ASP A 18 -18.65 -10.95 9.48
N ASP A 19 -18.91 -9.73 9.01
CA ASP A 19 -18.35 -9.24 7.74
C ASP A 19 -16.89 -8.77 7.85
N ALA A 20 -16.35 -8.67 9.06
CA ALA A 20 -14.95 -8.29 9.26
C ALA A 20 -14.02 -9.47 8.91
N PRO A 21 -12.90 -9.21 8.20
CA PRO A 21 -11.99 -10.28 7.81
C PRO A 21 -11.28 -10.85 9.05
N LYS A 22 -10.91 -12.14 9.00
CA LYS A 22 -10.36 -12.88 10.14
C LYS A 22 -8.85 -13.11 9.96
N PRO A 23 -8.03 -12.96 11.02
CA PRO A 23 -6.60 -13.24 10.97
C PRO A 23 -6.25 -14.61 10.38
N PRO A 24 -5.12 -14.73 9.64
CA PRO A 24 -4.16 -13.67 9.31
C PRO A 24 -4.69 -12.68 8.26
N LEU A 25 -4.21 -11.43 8.32
CA LEU A 25 -4.67 -10.32 7.45
C LEU A 25 -3.49 -9.59 6.82
N ALA A 26 -3.73 -9.08 5.61
CA ALA A 26 -2.92 -8.03 5.02
C ALA A 26 -3.41 -6.66 5.51
N ILE A 27 -2.53 -5.94 6.20
CA ILE A 27 -2.82 -4.59 6.72
C ILE A 27 -2.12 -3.57 5.84
N VAL A 28 -2.90 -2.65 5.27
CA VAL A 28 -2.42 -1.55 4.43
C VAL A 28 -2.60 -0.24 5.18
N PHE A 29 -1.53 0.55 5.23
CA PHE A 29 -1.59 1.96 5.63
C PHE A 29 -1.29 2.85 4.43
N THR A 30 -2.03 3.95 4.32
CA THR A 30 -1.79 5.00 3.32
C THR A 30 -1.54 6.33 4.01
N ASP A 31 -0.84 7.25 3.34
CA ASP A 31 -0.57 8.60 3.84
C ASP A 31 -0.15 9.53 2.68
N ILE A 32 -0.58 10.79 2.70
CA ILE A 32 -0.29 11.74 1.62
C ILE A 32 1.00 12.51 1.92
N VAL A 33 1.93 12.48 0.97
CA VAL A 33 3.21 13.18 1.12
C VAL A 33 2.99 14.69 1.16
N LYS A 34 3.50 15.33 2.22
CA LYS A 34 3.49 16.79 2.43
C LYS A 34 2.07 17.41 2.43
N SER A 35 1.06 16.64 2.84
CA SER A 35 -0.33 17.13 2.95
C SER A 35 -0.48 18.37 3.83
N THR A 36 0.16 18.41 5.00
CA THR A 36 0.11 19.57 5.91
C THR A 36 0.58 20.85 5.22
N ALA A 37 1.65 20.78 4.43
CA ALA A 37 2.16 21.93 3.70
C ALA A 37 1.23 22.39 2.57
N MET A 38 0.46 21.46 1.96
CA MET A 38 -0.57 21.81 0.97
C MET A 38 -1.79 22.44 1.65
N TRP A 39 -2.23 21.90 2.79
CA TRP A 39 -3.30 22.48 3.62
C TRP A 39 -3.01 23.92 4.07
N GLU A 40 -1.77 24.19 4.47
CA GLU A 40 -1.34 25.54 4.88
C GLU A 40 -1.30 26.54 3.73
N LYS A 41 -0.97 26.08 2.52
CA LYS A 41 -0.86 26.94 1.33
C LYS A 41 -2.21 27.23 0.69
N ASP A 42 -3.03 26.19 0.51
CA ASP A 42 -4.36 26.31 -0.08
C ASP A 42 -5.29 25.23 0.47
N SER A 43 -6.04 25.60 1.51
CA SER A 43 -7.00 24.70 2.15
C SER A 43 -8.22 24.41 1.27
N SER A 44 -8.58 25.30 0.34
CA SER A 44 -9.72 25.08 -0.56
C SER A 44 -9.37 24.02 -1.59
N ALA A 45 -8.24 24.17 -2.28
CA ALA A 45 -7.76 23.20 -3.25
C ALA A 45 -7.48 21.83 -2.59
N MET A 46 -6.88 21.84 -1.40
CA MET A 46 -6.62 20.60 -0.66
C MET A 46 -7.92 19.91 -0.20
N SER A 47 -8.95 20.66 0.19
CA SER A 47 -10.25 20.08 0.56
C SER A 47 -10.92 19.37 -0.61
N GLU A 48 -10.87 19.95 -1.81
CA GLU A 48 -11.42 19.32 -3.02
C GLU A 48 -10.59 18.10 -3.43
N ALA A 49 -9.26 18.20 -3.35
CA ALA A 49 -8.36 17.07 -3.61
C ALA A 49 -8.59 15.91 -2.62
N MET A 50 -8.82 16.21 -1.34
CA MET A 50 -9.14 15.17 -0.34
C MET A 50 -10.45 14.46 -0.67
N PHE A 51 -11.46 15.15 -1.20
CA PHE A 51 -12.71 14.51 -1.61
C PHE A 51 -12.48 13.50 -2.76
N ILE A 52 -11.69 13.87 -3.76
CA ILE A 52 -11.32 12.98 -4.87
C ILE A 52 -10.52 11.77 -4.37
N HIS A 53 -9.51 12.02 -3.54
CA HIS A 53 -8.68 10.99 -2.92
C HIS A 53 -9.52 9.99 -2.11
N ASP A 54 -10.32 10.49 -1.18
CA ASP A 54 -11.10 9.67 -0.26
C ASP A 54 -12.15 8.83 -0.99
N SER A 55 -12.76 9.37 -2.05
CA SER A 55 -13.70 8.63 -2.89
C SER A 55 -12.98 7.51 -3.64
N LEU A 56 -11.85 7.82 -4.28
CA LEU A 56 -11.05 6.83 -5.01
C LEU A 56 -10.58 5.68 -4.12
N ILE A 57 -10.05 5.98 -2.93
CA ILE A 57 -9.58 4.97 -1.98
C ILE A 57 -10.72 4.06 -1.55
N ARG A 58 -11.90 4.61 -1.26
CA ARG A 58 -13.07 3.81 -0.84
C ARG A 58 -13.59 2.93 -1.97
N ASP A 59 -13.68 3.46 -3.18
CA ASP A 59 -14.13 2.72 -4.34
C ASP A 59 -13.20 1.54 -4.64
N LEU A 60 -11.89 1.78 -4.68
CA LEU A 60 -10.90 0.72 -4.90
C LEU A 60 -10.85 -0.26 -3.73
N SER A 61 -10.97 0.21 -2.48
CA SER A 61 -11.06 -0.68 -1.32
C SER A 61 -12.24 -1.63 -1.46
N ASN A 62 -13.42 -1.12 -1.84
CA ASN A 62 -14.60 -1.96 -2.03
C ASN A 62 -14.44 -2.96 -3.17
N ILE A 63 -13.87 -2.55 -4.31
CA ILE A 63 -13.60 -3.41 -5.47
C ILE A 63 -12.70 -4.60 -5.09
N HIS A 64 -11.68 -4.35 -4.28
CA HIS A 64 -10.70 -5.36 -3.87
C HIS A 64 -11.07 -6.11 -2.59
N GLY A 65 -12.27 -5.90 -2.05
CA GLY A 65 -12.74 -6.57 -0.82
C GLY A 65 -11.99 -6.11 0.45
N GLY A 66 -11.51 -4.87 0.45
CA GLY A 66 -10.86 -4.22 1.57
C GLY A 66 -11.86 -3.76 2.62
N TYR A 67 -11.55 -4.06 3.87
CA TYR A 67 -12.28 -3.58 5.03
C TYR A 67 -11.64 -2.29 5.56
N GLU A 68 -12.28 -1.14 5.33
CA GLU A 68 -11.86 0.14 5.92
C GLU A 68 -12.00 0.06 7.45
N VAL A 69 -10.85 0.09 8.14
CA VAL A 69 -10.77 0.04 9.61
C VAL A 69 -11.00 1.44 10.17
N LYS A 70 -10.22 2.41 9.68
CA LYS A 70 -10.27 3.81 10.08
C LYS A 70 -9.50 4.70 9.11
N GLN A 71 -9.89 5.97 9.09
CA GLN A 71 -9.16 7.06 8.46
C GLN A 71 -8.44 7.88 9.54
N ASN A 72 -7.17 8.18 9.32
CA ASN A 72 -6.29 8.93 10.21
C ASN A 72 -5.78 10.18 9.48
N GLY A 73 -6.57 11.25 9.50
CA GLY A 73 -6.26 12.47 8.77
C GLY A 73 -6.37 12.25 7.26
N ASP A 74 -5.23 12.30 6.59
CA ASP A 74 -5.06 12.12 5.13
C ASP A 74 -4.69 10.69 4.73
N GLY A 75 -4.58 9.78 5.71
CA GLY A 75 -4.25 8.38 5.52
C GLY A 75 -5.37 7.42 5.91
N PHE A 76 -5.33 6.20 5.37
CA PHE A 76 -6.26 5.11 5.67
C PHE A 76 -5.55 3.92 6.29
N MET A 77 -6.25 3.21 7.17
CA MET A 77 -5.94 1.85 7.58
C MET A 77 -7.00 0.90 7.00
N ILE A 78 -6.58 -0.03 6.17
CA ILE A 78 -7.45 -0.97 5.47
C ILE A 78 -6.92 -2.39 5.71
N ALA A 79 -7.83 -3.33 5.98
CA ALA A 79 -7.50 -4.73 6.18
C ALA A 79 -8.07 -5.60 5.04
N PHE A 80 -7.28 -6.55 4.56
CA PHE A 80 -7.68 -7.49 3.51
C PHE A 80 -7.46 -8.92 3.98
N GLN A 81 -8.36 -9.81 3.59
CA GLN A 81 -8.25 -11.25 3.88
C GLN A 81 -7.07 -11.90 3.15
N SER A 82 -6.68 -11.36 2.00
CA SER A 82 -5.60 -11.88 1.15
C SER A 82 -4.54 -10.82 0.86
N ALA A 83 -3.27 -11.22 0.85
CA ALA A 83 -2.16 -10.37 0.41
C ALA A 83 -2.29 -9.98 -1.07
N VAL A 84 -2.87 -10.83 -1.91
CA VAL A 84 -3.09 -10.55 -3.34
C VAL A 84 -4.08 -9.40 -3.51
N SER A 85 -5.22 -9.44 -2.81
CA SER A 85 -6.22 -8.36 -2.84
C SER A 85 -5.64 -7.04 -2.35
N ALA A 86 -4.87 -7.06 -1.25
CA ALA A 86 -4.21 -5.87 -0.74
C ALA A 86 -3.21 -5.26 -1.74
N LEU A 87 -2.46 -6.11 -2.44
CA LEU A 87 -1.51 -5.65 -3.44
C LEU A 87 -2.21 -5.06 -4.66
N ASN A 88 -3.24 -5.73 -5.19
CA ASN A 88 -4.01 -5.22 -6.34
C ASN A 88 -4.64 -3.86 -6.01
N PHE A 89 -5.20 -3.71 -4.81
CA PHE A 89 -5.65 -2.43 -4.30
C PHE A 89 -4.54 -1.36 -4.34
N CYS A 90 -3.36 -1.67 -3.79
CA CYS A 90 -2.26 -0.72 -3.77
C CYS A 90 -1.80 -0.31 -5.19
N LEU A 91 -1.72 -1.27 -6.12
CA LEU A 91 -1.32 -1.02 -7.50
C LEU A 91 -2.33 -0.12 -8.21
N ASP A 92 -3.62 -0.44 -8.11
CA ASP A 92 -4.69 0.33 -8.72
C ASP A 92 -4.75 1.75 -8.16
N VAL A 93 -4.57 1.91 -6.84
CA VAL A 93 -4.50 3.25 -6.22
C VAL A 93 -3.37 4.07 -6.84
N GLN A 94 -2.16 3.50 -6.98
CA GLN A 94 -1.02 4.22 -7.56
C GLN A 94 -1.27 4.66 -9.00
N ILE A 95 -1.95 3.82 -9.79
CA ILE A 95 -2.22 4.08 -11.20
C ILE A 95 -3.37 5.09 -11.34
N LYS A 96 -4.49 4.84 -10.65
CA LYS A 96 -5.69 5.69 -10.74
C LYS A 96 -5.51 7.08 -10.14
N LEU A 97 -4.64 7.26 -9.15
CA LEU A 97 -4.30 8.60 -8.65
C LEU A 97 -3.71 9.51 -9.74
N GLN A 98 -2.95 8.93 -10.68
CA GLN A 98 -2.35 9.67 -11.79
C GLN A 98 -3.37 10.09 -12.85
N GLU A 99 -4.49 9.36 -12.94
CA GLU A 99 -5.58 9.60 -13.89
C GLU A 99 -6.60 10.62 -13.37
N GLN A 100 -6.55 11.01 -12.09
CA GLN A 100 -7.55 11.92 -11.53
C GLN A 100 -7.46 13.33 -12.12
N ASP A 101 -8.63 13.97 -12.17
CA ASP A 101 -8.82 15.38 -12.52
C ASP A 101 -8.66 16.25 -11.27
N TRP A 102 -7.40 16.42 -10.86
CA TRP A 102 -7.06 17.25 -9.72
C TRP A 102 -7.38 18.74 -9.95
N PRO A 103 -7.76 19.49 -8.90
CA PRO A 103 -7.96 20.94 -8.99
C PRO A 103 -6.71 21.64 -9.52
N GLU A 104 -6.86 22.61 -10.42
CA GLU A 104 -5.73 23.33 -11.03
C GLU A 104 -4.83 23.98 -9.97
N ALA A 105 -5.44 24.59 -8.95
CA ALA A 105 -4.72 25.18 -7.82
C ALA A 105 -3.84 24.16 -7.07
N LEU A 106 -4.27 22.89 -6.95
CA LEU A 106 -3.44 21.83 -6.37
C LEU A 106 -2.21 21.53 -7.26
N LEU A 107 -2.39 21.52 -8.57
CA LEU A 107 -1.33 21.26 -9.56
C LEU A 107 -0.32 22.42 -9.64
N GLU A 108 -0.66 23.60 -9.14
CA GLU A 108 0.26 24.73 -9.00
C GLU A 108 1.12 24.64 -7.72
N LEU A 109 0.69 23.87 -6.72
CA LEU A 109 1.49 23.65 -5.51
C LEU A 109 2.68 22.74 -5.80
N GLU A 110 3.87 23.09 -5.28
CA GLU A 110 5.10 22.31 -5.44
C GLU A 110 4.95 20.78 -5.25
N PRO A 111 4.25 20.25 -4.21
CA PRO A 111 4.06 18.81 -4.08
C PRO A 111 3.08 18.19 -5.10
N GLY A 112 2.07 18.95 -5.53
CA GLY A 112 1.01 18.51 -6.46
C GLY A 112 1.34 18.69 -7.93
N LYS A 113 2.36 19.51 -8.24
CA LYS A 113 2.80 19.80 -9.59
C LYS A 113 3.19 18.52 -10.35
N PRO A 114 2.77 18.38 -11.63
CA PRO A 114 3.19 17.27 -12.45
C PRO A 114 4.72 17.18 -12.56
N VAL A 115 5.24 15.98 -12.38
CA VAL A 115 6.64 15.65 -12.58
C VAL A 115 6.73 14.78 -13.81
N VAL A 116 7.51 15.23 -14.79
CA VAL A 116 7.75 14.53 -16.04
C VAL A 116 9.23 14.20 -16.16
N GLU A 117 9.53 13.03 -16.70
CA GLU A 117 10.88 12.70 -17.16
C GLU A 117 10.88 12.81 -18.69
N ASP A 118 11.75 13.69 -19.21
CA ASP A 118 12.03 13.74 -20.64
C ASP A 118 12.99 12.59 -20.93
N GLU A 119 12.52 11.57 -21.66
CA GLU A 119 13.44 10.54 -22.18
C GLU A 119 14.38 11.22 -23.18
N SER A 120 15.69 11.11 -22.93
CA SER A 120 16.71 11.74 -23.75
C SER A 120 16.56 11.26 -25.20
N GLU A 121 16.62 12.17 -26.16
CA GLU A 121 16.65 11.87 -27.60
C GLU A 121 17.75 10.85 -27.90
N ASN A 122 17.41 9.56 -27.95
CA ASN A 122 18.24 8.58 -28.63
C ASN A 122 17.93 8.73 -30.12
N ASP A 123 18.88 9.32 -30.84
CA ASP A 123 19.01 9.32 -32.29
C ASP A 123 17.86 10.00 -33.07
N GLY A 124 17.75 11.33 -32.92
CA GLY A 124 17.45 12.27 -34.01
C GLY A 124 16.19 12.12 -34.89
N GLN A 125 15.28 11.17 -34.63
CA GLN A 125 14.07 10.93 -35.44
C GLN A 125 12.83 10.46 -34.64
N GLY A 126 12.87 10.47 -33.31
CA GLY A 126 11.71 10.16 -32.47
C GLY A 126 11.14 11.40 -31.78
N GLU A 127 9.82 11.56 -31.75
CA GLU A 127 9.18 12.51 -30.83
C GLU A 127 9.58 12.15 -29.40
N ALA A 128 10.07 13.13 -28.63
CA ALA A 128 10.42 12.92 -27.23
C ALA A 128 9.20 12.40 -26.46
N GLN A 129 9.23 11.12 -26.09
CA GLN A 129 8.15 10.51 -25.32
C GLN A 129 8.27 11.00 -23.87
N ARG A 130 7.41 11.95 -23.50
CA ARG A 130 7.34 12.47 -22.13
C ARG A 130 6.57 11.50 -21.26
N THR A 131 7.25 10.95 -20.26
CA THR A 131 6.63 10.07 -19.27
C THR A 131 6.26 10.88 -18.03
N VAL A 132 4.97 10.98 -17.73
CA VAL A 132 4.48 11.59 -16.49
C VAL A 132 4.76 10.62 -15.35
N LEU A 133 5.57 11.04 -14.37
CA LEU A 133 5.89 10.24 -13.21
C LEU A 133 4.89 10.46 -12.07
N TRP A 134 4.46 11.70 -11.86
CA TRP A 134 3.44 12.08 -10.87
C TRP A 134 2.57 13.22 -11.40
N LYS A 135 1.31 13.25 -10.96
CA LYS A 135 0.35 14.35 -11.16
C LYS A 135 -0.58 14.40 -9.94
N GLY A 136 -0.65 15.54 -9.26
CA GLY A 136 -1.48 15.72 -8.07
C GLY A 136 -0.94 15.07 -6.80
N LEU A 137 -1.84 14.58 -5.94
CA LEU A 137 -1.48 14.01 -4.63
C LEU A 137 -0.58 12.77 -4.78
N ARG A 138 0.50 12.73 -3.99
CA ARG A 138 1.42 11.59 -3.97
C ARG A 138 1.20 10.78 -2.70
N LEU A 139 0.69 9.57 -2.88
CA LEU A 139 0.40 8.67 -1.78
C LEU A 139 1.58 7.72 -1.54
N ARG A 140 1.95 7.55 -0.28
CA ARG A 140 2.81 6.45 0.17
C ARG A 140 1.94 5.36 0.78
N MET A 141 2.31 4.10 0.55
CA MET A 141 1.59 2.96 1.10
C MET A 141 2.55 1.96 1.70
N SER A 142 2.20 1.41 2.85
CA SER A 142 2.92 0.32 3.48
C SER A 142 2.01 -0.85 3.78
N THR A 143 2.54 -2.06 3.63
CA THR A 143 1.78 -3.30 3.82
C THR A 143 2.56 -4.31 4.66
N HIS A 144 1.82 -5.09 5.45
CA HIS A 144 2.36 -6.21 6.22
C HIS A 144 1.29 -7.30 6.33
N PHE A 145 1.70 -8.57 6.28
CA PHE A 145 0.83 -9.72 6.48
C PHE A 145 1.10 -10.35 7.85
N GLY A 146 0.07 -10.57 8.65
CA GLY A 146 0.24 -11.19 9.97
C GLY A 146 -1.06 -11.30 10.77
N GLU A 147 -0.92 -11.60 12.06
CA GLU A 147 -2.05 -11.86 12.96
C GLU A 147 -2.32 -10.66 13.89
N PRO A 148 -3.27 -9.78 13.55
CA PRO A 148 -3.69 -8.72 14.46
C PRO A 148 -4.62 -9.25 15.55
N VAL A 149 -4.68 -8.51 16.66
CA VAL A 149 -5.70 -8.71 17.70
C VAL A 149 -6.98 -8.00 17.26
N CYS A 150 -8.05 -8.77 17.07
CA CYS A 150 -9.37 -8.26 16.74
C CYS A 150 -10.05 -7.67 17.98
N LYS A 151 -10.57 -6.45 17.88
CA LYS A 151 -11.32 -5.79 18.95
C LYS A 151 -12.55 -5.09 18.38
N TRP A 152 -13.73 -5.51 18.80
CA TRP A 152 -14.96 -4.82 18.46
C TRP A 152 -15.01 -3.43 19.10
N ASN A 153 -15.33 -2.41 18.31
CA ASN A 153 -15.59 -1.05 18.79
C ASN A 153 -17.10 -0.78 18.78
N GLU A 154 -17.69 -0.71 19.97
CA GLU A 154 -19.13 -0.49 20.16
C GLU A 154 -19.62 0.89 19.71
N VAL A 155 -18.76 1.92 19.73
CA VAL A 155 -19.19 3.28 19.39
C VAL A 155 -19.40 3.43 17.89
N ILE A 156 -18.44 2.96 17.11
CA ILE A 156 -18.48 3.06 15.64
C ILE A 156 -19.06 1.82 14.96
N GLN A 157 -19.42 0.79 15.75
CA GLN A 157 -19.97 -0.49 15.28
C GLN A 157 -19.10 -1.15 14.20
N ARG A 158 -17.78 -1.16 14.43
CA ARG A 158 -16.78 -1.73 13.51
C ARG A 158 -15.74 -2.53 14.28
N MET A 159 -15.18 -3.55 13.62
CA MET A 159 -13.98 -4.23 14.08
C MET A 159 -12.76 -3.31 13.94
N ASP A 160 -11.97 -3.20 15.01
CA ASP A 160 -10.65 -2.59 15.01
C ASP A 160 -9.58 -3.70 15.11
N PHE A 161 -8.38 -3.41 14.64
CA PHE A 161 -7.25 -4.33 14.64
C PHE A 161 -6.07 -3.69 15.35
N LEU A 162 -5.47 -4.44 16.28
CA LEU A 162 -4.41 -3.96 17.17
C LEU A 162 -3.24 -4.94 17.19
N GLY A 163 -2.15 -4.52 17.85
CA GLY A 163 -1.02 -5.37 18.16
C GLY A 163 0.15 -5.26 17.19
N PRO A 164 1.16 -6.14 17.34
CA PRO A 164 2.45 -6.01 16.64
C PRO A 164 2.34 -5.98 15.11
N ALA A 165 1.46 -6.77 14.50
CA ALA A 165 1.26 -6.80 13.06
C ALA A 165 0.81 -5.42 12.50
N VAL A 166 -0.16 -4.80 13.16
CA VAL A 166 -0.66 -3.46 12.80
C VAL A 166 0.42 -2.41 13.04
N ASN A 167 1.13 -2.49 14.16
CA ASN A 167 2.20 -1.56 14.49
C ASN A 167 3.34 -1.60 13.46
N ARG A 168 3.70 -2.78 12.95
CA ARG A 168 4.69 -2.93 11.88
C ARG A 168 4.23 -2.22 10.60
N ALA A 169 3.03 -2.55 10.11
CA ALA A 169 2.47 -1.91 8.92
C ALA A 169 2.46 -0.37 9.03
N ALA A 170 1.99 0.15 10.17
CA ALA A 170 1.94 1.59 10.44
C ALA A 170 3.32 2.24 10.51
N ARG A 171 4.37 1.52 10.96
CA ARG A 171 5.74 2.04 11.05
C ARG A 171 6.43 2.07 9.70
N PHE A 172 6.17 1.09 8.84
CA PHE A 172 6.80 1.00 7.52
C PHE A 172 6.44 2.18 6.61
N ILE A 173 5.34 2.88 6.88
CA ILE A 173 4.96 4.10 6.15
C ILE A 173 6.06 5.16 6.20
N SER A 174 6.83 5.24 7.31
CA SER A 174 7.91 6.23 7.44
C SER A 174 9.14 5.90 6.61
N ALA A 175 9.23 4.68 6.06
CA ALA A 175 10.26 4.27 5.12
C ALA A 175 9.85 4.45 3.66
N CYS A 176 8.59 4.82 3.39
CA CYS A 176 8.06 4.97 2.05
C CYS A 176 8.30 6.38 1.49
N GLU A 177 8.62 6.45 0.20
CA GLU A 177 8.52 7.67 -0.59
C GLU A 177 7.16 7.79 -1.30
N GLY A 178 6.83 9.00 -1.77
CA GLY A 178 5.59 9.24 -2.52
C GLY A 178 5.54 8.43 -3.81
N GLY A 179 4.50 7.62 -3.96
CA GLY A 179 4.32 6.71 -5.09
C GLY A 179 4.89 5.30 -4.88
N GLN A 180 5.45 4.99 -3.71
CA GLN A 180 5.92 3.65 -3.36
C GLN A 180 4.86 2.84 -2.60
N ILE A 181 4.92 1.53 -2.83
CA ILE A 181 4.23 0.51 -2.05
C ILE A 181 5.30 -0.29 -1.31
N VAL A 182 5.52 -0.02 -0.03
CA VAL A 182 6.49 -0.78 0.77
C VAL A 182 5.83 -2.02 1.36
N VAL A 183 6.52 -3.14 1.29
CA VAL A 183 6.02 -4.43 1.76
C VAL A 183 7.07 -5.11 2.65
N SER A 184 6.59 -5.87 3.64
CA SER A 184 7.47 -6.68 4.50
C SER A 184 7.86 -8.00 3.84
N GLU A 185 8.87 -8.67 4.37
CA GLU A 185 9.27 -9.99 3.90
C GLU A 185 8.14 -11.03 4.04
N GLU A 186 7.38 -10.98 5.14
CA GLU A 186 6.24 -11.87 5.38
C GLU A 186 5.12 -11.65 4.35
N PHE A 187 4.87 -10.40 3.95
CA PHE A 187 3.90 -10.09 2.91
C PHE A 187 4.33 -10.68 1.56
N LEU A 188 5.61 -10.58 1.19
CA LEU A 188 6.14 -11.22 -0.02
C LEU A 188 6.14 -12.75 0.06
N ALA A 189 6.41 -13.32 1.23
CA ALA A 189 6.33 -14.76 1.44
C ALA A 189 4.91 -15.25 1.22
N GLU A 190 3.91 -14.56 1.77
CA GLU A 190 2.50 -14.88 1.57
C GLU A 190 2.08 -14.78 0.10
N LEU A 191 2.49 -13.72 -0.61
CA LEU A 191 2.24 -13.61 -2.05
C LEU A 191 2.82 -14.78 -2.86
N LYS A 192 4.01 -15.28 -2.47
CA LYS A 192 4.63 -16.46 -3.10
C LYS A 192 3.85 -17.73 -2.78
N THR A 193 3.34 -17.88 -1.56
CA THR A 193 2.52 -19.02 -1.13
C THR A 193 1.19 -19.06 -1.88
N ALA A 194 0.43 -17.95 -1.87
CA ALA A 194 -0.84 -17.84 -2.59
C ALA A 194 -0.72 -18.18 -4.08
N ARG A 195 0.45 -17.88 -4.68
CA ARG A 195 0.76 -18.26 -6.06
C ARG A 195 0.97 -19.77 -6.24
N ARG A 196 1.67 -20.43 -5.33
CA ARG A 196 1.88 -21.90 -5.38
C ARG A 196 0.58 -22.67 -5.25
N ASP A 197 -0.37 -22.15 -4.48
CA ASP A 197 -1.68 -22.80 -4.31
C ASP A 197 -2.55 -22.67 -5.59
N THR A 198 -2.31 -21.63 -6.39
CA THR A 198 -3.02 -21.38 -7.65
C THR A 198 -2.39 -22.13 -8.83
N VAL A 199 -1.06 -22.28 -8.82
CA VAL A 199 -0.26 -22.97 -9.84
C VAL A 199 0.36 -24.19 -9.17
N GLY A 200 -0.29 -25.36 -9.27
CA GLY A 200 0.10 -26.59 -8.58
C GLY A 200 1.60 -26.94 -8.63
N GLU A 201 2.03 -27.79 -7.68
CA GLU A 201 3.40 -28.10 -7.20
C GLU A 201 4.61 -28.18 -8.16
N ASP A 202 4.46 -28.04 -9.48
CA ASP A 202 5.56 -28.14 -10.45
C ASP A 202 6.18 -26.79 -10.88
N GLY A 203 5.70 -25.67 -10.34
CA GLY A 203 6.23 -24.32 -10.60
C GLY A 203 7.32 -23.87 -9.62
N LEU A 204 8.41 -24.63 -9.48
CA LEU A 204 9.54 -24.27 -8.62
C LEU A 204 10.05 -22.86 -8.97
N ILE A 205 9.94 -21.91 -8.03
CA ILE A 205 10.68 -20.66 -8.10
C ILE A 205 12.15 -21.03 -7.96
N SER A 206 12.88 -21.02 -9.08
CA SER A 206 14.32 -20.77 -9.01
C SER A 206 14.49 -19.35 -8.47
N VAL A 207 14.72 -19.23 -7.17
CA VAL A 207 15.41 -18.06 -6.63
C VAL A 207 16.84 -18.24 -7.12
N ASN A 208 17.15 -17.74 -8.32
CA ASN A 208 18.53 -17.69 -8.76
C ASN A 208 19.25 -16.77 -7.75
N ALA A 209 19.99 -17.39 -6.83
CA ALA A 209 20.91 -16.77 -5.88
C ALA A 209 22.11 -16.09 -6.58
N GLN A 210 21.91 -15.60 -7.81
CA GLN A 210 22.88 -14.94 -8.66
C GLN A 210 22.47 -13.50 -9.04
N ALA A 211 21.37 -12.97 -8.48
CA ALA A 211 21.00 -11.56 -8.60
C ALA A 211 21.49 -10.71 -7.41
N GLU A 212 22.51 -11.16 -6.67
CA GLU A 212 23.22 -10.36 -5.67
C GLU A 212 24.18 -9.32 -6.30
N SER A 213 24.31 -9.25 -7.64
CA SER A 213 25.17 -8.26 -8.31
C SER A 213 24.47 -7.32 -9.29
N ALA A 214 23.15 -7.41 -9.49
CA ALA A 214 22.37 -6.42 -10.25
C ALA A 214 20.90 -6.47 -9.80
N GLY A 215 20.56 -5.69 -8.78
CA GLY A 215 19.37 -5.87 -7.97
C GLY A 215 18.04 -5.49 -8.61
N CYS A 216 17.51 -6.29 -9.54
CA CYS A 216 16.11 -6.21 -10.03
C CYS A 216 15.40 -7.56 -9.84
N LEU A 217 14.34 -7.61 -9.02
CA LEU A 217 13.43 -8.75 -8.96
C LEU A 217 12.14 -8.37 -9.70
N GLU A 218 12.08 -8.63 -11.00
CA GLU A 218 10.86 -8.50 -11.80
C GLU A 218 9.93 -9.69 -11.46
N LEU A 219 9.09 -9.51 -10.44
CA LEU A 219 7.99 -10.43 -10.14
C LEU A 219 6.80 -10.01 -11.00
N GLY A 220 6.76 -10.46 -12.25
CA GLY A 220 5.59 -10.28 -13.11
C GLY A 220 4.41 -11.11 -12.60
N LEU A 221 3.37 -10.45 -12.06
CA LEU A 221 2.07 -11.08 -11.74
C LEU A 221 1.15 -11.21 -12.97
N GLU A 222 1.69 -11.62 -14.12
CA GLU A 222 0.89 -11.79 -15.35
C GLU A 222 -0.21 -12.87 -15.23
N GLU A 223 -0.21 -13.69 -14.17
CA GLU A 223 -1.08 -14.89 -14.06
C GLU A 223 -2.00 -14.90 -12.83
N LEU A 224 -2.17 -13.78 -12.10
CA LEU A 224 -3.09 -13.66 -10.95
C LEU A 224 -4.43 -12.96 -11.27
N GLN A 225 -4.87 -12.99 -12.52
CA GLN A 225 -6.23 -12.57 -12.87
C GLN A 225 -7.23 -13.67 -12.54
N SER A 226 -8.18 -13.38 -11.65
CA SER A 226 -9.43 -14.13 -11.58
C SER A 226 -10.12 -14.07 -12.95
N GLU A 227 -10.78 -15.16 -13.35
CA GLU A 227 -11.60 -15.16 -14.56
C GLU A 227 -12.55 -13.96 -14.55
N LYS A 228 -12.36 -13.04 -15.53
CA LYS A 228 -13.30 -12.00 -15.97
C LYS A 228 -14.33 -11.53 -14.92
N MET A 229 -13.95 -10.57 -14.09
CA MET A 229 -14.90 -9.50 -13.77
C MET A 229 -14.83 -8.49 -14.92
N LEU A 230 -15.93 -8.43 -15.67
CA LEU A 230 -16.12 -7.66 -16.89
C LEU A 230 -15.92 -6.15 -16.67
N GLY A 231 -14.89 -5.57 -17.31
CA GLY A 231 -14.74 -4.12 -17.53
C GLY A 231 -13.67 -3.44 -16.65
N ASP A 232 -12.66 -2.85 -17.30
CA ASP A 232 -11.72 -1.83 -16.77
C ASP A 232 -10.55 -2.21 -15.86
N VAL A 233 -10.08 -3.47 -15.84
CA VAL A 233 -8.89 -3.84 -15.05
C VAL A 233 -7.59 -3.47 -15.78
N VAL A 234 -6.84 -2.60 -15.12
CA VAL A 234 -5.52 -2.06 -15.46
C VAL A 234 -4.46 -3.17 -15.58
N ASP A 235 -3.41 -2.97 -16.39
CA ASP A 235 -2.25 -3.87 -16.45
C ASP A 235 -1.58 -3.99 -15.07
N THR A 236 -1.76 -5.14 -14.40
CA THR A 236 -1.35 -5.40 -13.00
C THR A 236 0.11 -5.80 -12.85
N ARG A 237 0.93 -5.72 -13.91
CA ARG A 237 2.36 -6.03 -13.82
C ARG A 237 3.07 -5.04 -12.91
N PHE A 238 4.05 -5.51 -12.15
CA PHE A 238 4.86 -4.67 -11.28
C PHE A 238 6.27 -5.21 -11.13
N GLU A 239 7.09 -4.40 -10.47
CA GLU A 239 8.46 -4.73 -10.14
C GLU A 239 8.70 -4.61 -8.64
N VAL A 240 9.53 -5.50 -8.09
CA VAL A 240 9.90 -5.51 -6.67
C VAL A 240 11.39 -5.23 -6.53
N ARG A 241 11.73 -4.31 -5.64
CA ARG A 241 13.11 -3.96 -5.33
C ARG A 241 13.35 -4.04 -3.82
N LEU A 242 14.56 -4.47 -3.44
CA LEU A 242 14.98 -4.46 -2.05
C LEU A 242 15.14 -3.00 -1.60
N LEU A 243 14.43 -2.61 -0.54
CA LEU A 243 14.62 -1.33 0.13
C LEU A 243 15.77 -1.39 1.15
N GLY A 244 16.02 -2.58 1.71
CA GLY A 244 17.06 -2.87 2.69
C GLY A 244 16.50 -3.19 4.07
N GLU A 245 17.42 -3.41 5.02
CA GLU A 245 17.08 -3.61 6.43
C GLU A 245 16.91 -2.26 7.14
N ARG A 246 15.87 -2.15 7.96
CA ARG A 246 15.58 -0.92 8.72
C ARG A 246 15.17 -1.25 10.14
N HIS A 247 15.75 -0.50 11.08
CA HIS A 247 15.36 -0.53 12.47
C HIS A 247 14.17 0.39 12.74
N PHE A 248 13.16 -0.09 13.45
CA PHE A 248 11.99 0.70 13.83
C PHE A 248 11.84 0.71 15.36
N LYS A 249 11.58 1.90 15.92
CA LYS A 249 11.37 2.04 17.37
C LYS A 249 10.23 1.11 17.84
N GLY A 250 10.56 0.21 18.77
CA GLY A 250 9.60 -0.73 19.36
C GLY A 250 9.46 -2.04 18.58
N VAL A 251 10.29 -2.27 17.55
CA VAL A 251 10.46 -3.57 16.91
C VAL A 251 11.84 -4.10 17.32
N SER A 252 11.89 -5.33 17.83
CA SER A 252 13.10 -5.90 18.42
C SER A 252 14.20 -6.21 17.39
N GLU A 253 13.79 -6.56 16.18
CA GLU A 253 14.68 -6.99 15.09
C GLU A 253 14.59 -6.03 13.91
N ASP A 254 15.70 -5.91 13.19
CA ASP A 254 15.73 -5.13 11.96
C ASP A 254 14.80 -5.77 10.92
N GLN A 255 14.05 -4.91 10.24
CA GLN A 255 12.99 -5.34 9.34
C GLN A 255 13.50 -5.21 7.91
N LYS A 256 13.54 -6.32 7.19
CA LYS A 256 13.89 -6.34 5.76
C LYS A 256 12.67 -5.94 4.94
N LEU A 257 12.81 -4.83 4.22
CA LEU A 257 11.72 -4.22 3.46
C LEU A 257 12.01 -4.24 1.97
N PHE A 258 10.93 -4.27 1.20
CA PHE A 258 10.93 -4.17 -0.25
C PHE A 258 9.97 -3.08 -0.67
N PHE A 259 10.12 -2.57 -1.88
CA PHE A 259 9.12 -1.68 -2.47
C PHE A 259 8.68 -2.21 -3.84
N ILE A 260 7.42 -1.96 -4.15
CA ILE A 260 6.74 -2.39 -5.36
C ILE A 260 6.33 -1.17 -6.17
N VAL A 261 6.49 -1.25 -7.49
CA VAL A 261 6.08 -0.20 -8.44
C VAL A 261 5.33 -0.85 -9.61
N PRO A 262 4.13 -0.35 -9.97
CA PRO A 262 3.43 -0.79 -11.17
C PRO A 262 4.27 -0.59 -12.43
N LYS A 263 4.20 -1.51 -13.39
CA LYS A 263 4.94 -1.45 -14.66
C LYS A 263 4.54 -0.24 -15.50
N LEU A 264 3.27 0.16 -15.43
CA LEU A 264 2.77 1.41 -16.04
C LEU A 264 3.45 2.67 -15.46
N LEU A 265 4.02 2.56 -14.26
CA LEU A 265 4.67 3.66 -13.54
C LEU A 265 6.18 3.39 -13.35
N HIS A 266 6.76 2.52 -14.17
CA HIS A 266 8.14 2.06 -14.05
C HIS A 266 9.16 3.22 -14.09
N GLY A 267 8.86 4.33 -14.78
CA GLY A 267 9.72 5.53 -14.78
C GLY A 267 10.02 6.06 -13.36
N ARG A 268 9.15 5.80 -12.38
CA ARG A 268 9.39 6.19 -10.97
C ARG A 268 10.62 5.49 -10.36
N LEU A 269 11.02 4.33 -10.87
CA LEU A 269 12.19 3.59 -10.38
C LEU A 269 13.50 4.34 -10.58
N ASN A 270 13.62 5.13 -11.65
CA ASN A 270 14.81 5.94 -11.90
C ASN A 270 14.88 7.16 -10.98
N TYR A 271 13.73 7.56 -10.42
CA TYR A 271 13.61 8.71 -9.55
C TYR A 271 13.94 8.41 -8.09
N PHE A 272 13.53 7.25 -7.56
CA PHE A 272 13.71 6.93 -6.13
C PHE A 272 15.18 6.94 -5.68
N PRO A 273 16.15 6.31 -6.38
CA PRO A 273 17.55 6.31 -5.97
C PRO A 273 18.17 7.71 -5.90
N ARG A 274 17.70 8.65 -6.73
CA ARG A 274 18.19 10.04 -6.77
C ARG A 274 17.69 10.89 -5.59
N HIS A 275 16.63 10.44 -4.90
CA HIS A 275 15.95 11.20 -3.86
C HIS A 275 15.76 10.42 -2.56
N MET A 276 16.38 9.24 -2.40
CA MET A 276 16.38 8.54 -1.12
C MET A 276 16.99 9.48 -0.07
N TYR A 277 16.15 10.01 0.83
CA TYR A 277 16.61 10.56 2.10
C TYR A 277 17.11 9.39 2.95
N VAL A 278 18.25 8.82 2.57
CA VAL A 278 19.11 8.13 3.52
C VAL A 278 19.64 9.23 4.43
N GLN A 279 18.92 9.52 5.52
CA GLN A 279 19.65 10.06 6.66
C GLN A 279 20.59 8.92 7.06
N PRO A 280 21.92 9.10 6.95
CA PRO A 280 22.82 8.13 7.55
C PRO A 280 22.44 8.09 9.02
N SER A 281 22.23 6.88 9.55
CA SER A 281 22.18 6.65 10.98
C SER A 281 23.31 7.47 11.60
N LYS A 282 23.00 8.41 12.48
CA LYS A 282 24.00 9.09 13.31
C LYS A 282 24.63 8.03 14.22
N GLY A 283 25.60 7.30 13.68
CA GLY A 283 26.43 6.33 14.36
C GLY A 283 27.82 6.93 14.52
N ASN A 284 28.08 7.39 15.74
CA ASN A 284 29.38 7.64 16.37
C ASN A 284 30.33 8.66 15.72
N LEU A 285 30.31 9.87 16.28
CA LEU A 285 31.51 10.65 16.50
C LEU A 285 32.45 9.84 17.41
N THR A 286 33.58 9.40 16.86
CA THR A 286 34.79 9.10 17.66
C THR A 286 35.84 10.13 17.29
N GLY A 287 35.94 11.17 18.11
CA GLY A 287 37.21 11.78 18.47
C GLY A 287 37.72 11.14 19.75
#